data_AF-A0A6P1IVQ8-F1
#
_entry.id   AF-A0A6P1IVQ8-F1
#
_cell.length_a   1.000
_cell.length_b   1.000
_cell.length_c   1.000
_cell.angle_alpha   90.00
_cell.angle_beta   90.00
_cell.angle_gamma   90.00
#
_symmetry.space_group_name_H-M   'P 1'
#
loop_
_entity.id
_entity.type
_entity.pdbx_description
1 polymer ?
#
loop_
_entity_poly.entity_id
_entity_poly.type
_entity_poly.pdbx_seq_one_letter_code
_entity_poly.pdbx_strand_id
1 'polypeptide(L)'
;MGLTDRDYMHERHRSAASVNGWSKSRIVWWTIGICAALYLAVKYLVVPAGGLPFPPHGQVMWYVSAPDATGAPLTIKAPARGDQLHAVRINEAGTGRLVGLVPLRVGETVSVSVPLGTYEFVFASGRSWHGPEKLFGFTGKKTKTAEPLNFYRTGSQTMGHTIDLTQRVDGNLPTRPLAPFEK
;
A
#
# COMPACT_ATOMS: atom_id res chain seq x y z
N MET A 1 6.59 91.10 -1.77
CA MET A 1 7.45 89.96 -2.15
C MET A 1 8.56 89.86 -1.11
N GLY A 2 8.90 88.75 -0.44
CA GLY A 2 8.39 87.40 -0.39
C GLY A 2 9.08 86.73 0.82
N LEU A 3 8.31 86.26 1.79
CA LEU A 3 8.79 85.46 2.93
C LEU A 3 8.25 84.03 2.86
N THR A 4 7.36 83.73 1.91
CA THR A 4 6.73 82.42 1.74
C THR A 4 7.54 81.45 0.87
N ASP A 5 8.57 81.92 0.17
CA ASP A 5 9.35 81.09 -0.77
C ASP A 5 10.54 80.38 -0.09
N ARG A 6 11.01 80.91 1.05
CA ARG A 6 12.15 80.36 1.79
C ARG A 6 11.77 79.13 2.64
N ASP A 7 10.55 79.12 3.18
CA ASP A 7 10.04 77.98 3.96
C ASP A 7 9.55 76.85 3.05
N TYR A 8 9.07 77.16 1.84
CA TYR A 8 8.54 76.17 0.90
C TYR A 8 9.59 75.14 0.44
N MET A 9 10.88 75.48 0.46
CA MET A 9 11.96 74.54 0.08
C MET A 9 12.45 73.66 1.25
N HIS A 10 12.19 74.02 2.51
CA HIS A 10 12.62 73.20 3.65
C HIS A 10 11.67 72.02 3.94
N GLU A 11 10.41 72.10 3.52
CA GLU A 11 9.43 71.02 3.68
C GLU A 11 9.64 69.85 2.69
N ARG A 12 10.11 70.15 1.46
CA ARG A 12 10.18 69.13 0.39
C ARG A 12 11.30 68.11 0.59
N HIS A 13 12.36 68.49 1.31
CA HIS A 13 13.49 67.59 1.57
C HIS A 13 13.27 66.60 2.72
N ARG A 14 12.19 66.73 3.51
CA ARG A 14 11.87 65.76 4.57
C ARG A 14 10.90 64.66 4.16
N SER A 15 10.28 64.77 2.98
CA SER A 15 9.20 63.84 2.57
C SER A 15 9.66 62.72 1.63
N ALA A 16 10.96 62.56 1.39
CA ALA A 16 11.52 61.51 0.52
C ALA A 16 12.15 60.33 1.30
N ALA A 17 11.59 59.96 2.45
CA ALA A 17 12.05 58.81 3.23
C ALA A 17 10.89 57.88 3.59
N SER A 18 10.27 57.29 2.57
CA SER A 18 9.42 56.11 2.75
C SER A 18 9.56 55.21 1.53
N VAL A 19 10.51 54.28 1.57
CA VAL A 19 10.40 53.04 0.79
C VAL A 19 10.99 51.88 1.59
N ASN A 20 10.08 51.08 2.16
CA ASN A 20 10.18 49.65 2.44
C ASN A 20 11.47 49.10 3.05
N GLY A 21 11.58 49.22 4.37
CA GLY A 21 12.44 48.35 5.19
C GLY A 21 11.66 47.17 5.75
N TRP A 22 11.12 46.28 4.91
CA TRP A 22 10.63 44.98 5.43
C TRP A 22 11.86 44.24 5.98
N SER A 23 11.95 44.13 7.30
CA SER A 23 13.07 43.47 7.98
C SER A 23 13.30 42.08 7.37
N LYS A 24 14.40 41.92 6.64
CA LYS A 24 14.80 40.64 6.00
C LYS A 24 14.79 39.50 7.03
N SER A 25 15.11 39.81 8.29
CA SER A 25 15.07 38.88 9.42
C SER A 25 13.66 38.36 9.70
N ARG A 26 12.61 39.20 9.62
CA ARG A 26 11.22 38.76 9.86
C ARG A 26 10.71 37.84 8.75
N ILE A 27 11.14 38.05 7.50
CA ILE A 27 10.81 37.19 6.37
C ILE A 27 11.49 35.82 6.52
N VAL A 28 12.77 35.78 6.91
CA VAL A 28 13.51 34.52 7.12
C VAL A 28 12.92 33.68 8.26
N TRP A 29 12.52 34.31 9.36
CA TRP A 29 11.84 33.59 10.45
C TRP A 29 10.44 33.11 10.05
N TRP A 30 9.72 33.88 9.22
CA TRP A 30 8.43 33.45 8.65
C TRP A 30 8.57 32.25 7.70
N THR A 31 9.58 32.25 6.83
CA THR A 31 9.81 31.13 5.90
C THR A 31 10.24 29.87 6.64
N ILE A 32 11.09 29.97 7.66
CA ILE A 32 11.47 28.82 8.49
C ILE A 32 10.24 28.27 9.24
N GLY A 33 9.40 29.14 9.80
CA GLY A 33 8.15 28.74 10.46
C GLY A 33 7.17 28.05 9.52
N ILE A 34 7.00 28.57 8.30
CA ILE A 34 6.14 27.96 7.28
C ILE A 34 6.72 26.64 6.78
N CYS A 35 8.04 26.54 6.54
CA CYS A 35 8.68 25.29 6.14
C CYS A 35 8.64 24.24 7.25
N ALA A 36 8.79 24.64 8.51
CA ALA A 36 8.64 23.74 9.66
C ALA A 36 7.19 23.29 9.82
N ALA A 37 6.22 24.20 9.66
CA ALA A 37 4.80 23.86 9.69
C ALA A 37 4.39 22.99 8.50
N LEU A 38 4.92 23.22 7.30
CA LEU A 38 4.75 22.36 6.13
C LEU A 38 5.44 21.01 6.32
N TYR A 39 6.62 20.97 6.92
CA TYR A 39 7.32 19.73 7.24
C TYR A 39 6.55 18.92 8.30
N LEU A 40 6.04 19.57 9.34
CA LEU A 40 5.20 18.95 10.36
C LEU A 40 3.84 18.54 9.76
N ALA A 41 3.21 19.38 8.94
CA ALA A 41 2.00 19.03 8.21
C ALA A 41 2.24 17.84 7.28
N VAL A 42 3.34 17.80 6.53
CA VAL A 42 3.69 16.62 5.73
C VAL A 42 3.94 15.41 6.63
N LYS A 43 4.68 15.56 7.73
CA LYS A 43 4.99 14.45 8.66
C LYS A 43 3.76 13.91 9.41
N TYR A 44 2.77 14.74 9.69
CA TYR A 44 1.62 14.40 10.55
C TYR A 44 0.27 14.35 9.81
N LEU A 45 0.10 15.04 8.67
CA LEU A 45 -1.05 14.91 7.75
C LEU A 45 -0.78 13.91 6.62
N VAL A 46 0.48 13.64 6.24
CA VAL A 46 0.81 12.42 5.49
C VAL A 46 0.91 11.26 6.47
N VAL A 47 -0.25 10.96 7.06
CA VAL A 47 -0.73 9.60 7.33
C VAL A 47 -0.01 8.85 8.47
N PRO A 48 -0.63 8.75 9.67
CA PRO A 48 -0.62 7.45 10.33
C PRO A 48 -1.49 6.54 9.46
N ALA A 49 -0.87 5.83 8.52
CA ALA A 49 -1.46 4.65 7.89
C ALA A 49 -1.34 3.56 8.95
N GLY A 50 -2.08 3.74 10.05
CA GLY A 50 -2.39 2.66 10.96
C GLY A 50 -3.23 1.71 10.15
N GLY A 51 -2.57 0.84 9.38
CA GLY A 51 -3.22 -0.29 8.76
C GLY A 51 -3.99 -1.05 9.84
N LEU A 52 -5.06 -1.72 9.43
CA LEU A 52 -5.71 -2.68 10.31
C LEU A 52 -4.63 -3.64 10.87
N PRO A 53 -4.79 -4.13 12.10
CA PRO A 53 -3.87 -5.14 12.62
C PRO A 53 -3.82 -6.30 11.63
N PHE A 54 -2.61 -6.67 11.23
CA PHE A 54 -2.46 -7.81 10.34
C PHE A 54 -2.97 -9.07 11.05
N PRO A 55 -3.78 -9.92 10.38
CA PRO A 55 -4.38 -11.08 11.03
C PRO A 55 -3.35 -12.01 11.69
N PRO A 56 -3.77 -12.81 12.69
CA PRO A 56 -2.94 -13.86 13.26
C PRO A 56 -2.47 -14.84 12.17
N HIS A 57 -1.28 -15.41 12.37
CA HIS A 57 -0.63 -16.28 11.40
C HIS A 57 -1.42 -17.57 11.12
N GLY A 58 -1.18 -18.16 9.95
CA GLY A 58 -1.57 -19.55 9.65
C GLY A 58 -3.06 -19.84 9.49
N GLN A 59 -3.95 -18.85 9.67
CA GLN A 59 -5.39 -19.05 9.47
C GLN A 59 -5.83 -18.53 8.10
N VAL A 60 -6.38 -19.44 7.29
CA VAL A 60 -7.11 -19.05 6.09
C VAL A 60 -8.46 -18.49 6.50
N MET A 61 -8.75 -17.29 6.05
CA MET A 61 -10.08 -16.72 6.16
C MET A 61 -10.89 -17.20 4.95
N TRP A 62 -11.83 -18.10 5.17
CA TRP A 62 -12.74 -18.59 4.14
C TRP A 62 -13.99 -17.73 4.07
N TYR A 63 -14.39 -17.35 2.86
CA TYR A 63 -15.58 -16.52 2.58
C TYR A 63 -16.69 -17.32 1.90
N VAL A 64 -16.55 -18.64 1.90
CA VAL A 64 -17.53 -19.61 1.41
C VAL A 64 -17.93 -20.53 2.56
N SER A 65 -19.20 -20.93 2.59
CA SER A 65 -19.73 -21.86 3.59
C SER A 65 -19.03 -23.21 3.46
N ALA A 66 -18.34 -23.63 4.53
CA ALA A 66 -17.67 -24.92 4.68
C ALA A 66 -16.86 -25.35 3.44
N PRO A 67 -15.59 -24.93 3.28
CA PRO A 67 -14.71 -25.56 2.29
C PRO A 67 -14.69 -27.06 2.59
N ASP A 68 -15.27 -27.86 1.69
CA ASP A 68 -15.42 -29.29 1.89
C ASP A 68 -14.08 -29.92 2.30
N ALA A 69 -14.12 -30.85 3.26
CA ALA A 69 -12.95 -31.62 3.70
C ALA A 69 -12.28 -32.43 2.55
N THR A 70 -12.91 -32.43 1.38
CA THR A 70 -12.52 -33.08 0.13
C THR A 70 -11.65 -32.19 -0.77
N GLY A 71 -11.16 -31.06 -0.28
CA GLY A 71 -10.29 -30.16 -1.02
C GLY A 71 -8.93 -30.77 -1.42
N ALA A 72 -8.23 -30.04 -2.29
CA ALA A 72 -6.90 -30.34 -2.77
C ALA A 72 -5.83 -29.48 -2.06
N PRO A 73 -4.63 -30.04 -1.79
CA PRO A 73 -3.64 -29.34 -1.00
C PRO A 73 -3.01 -28.17 -1.76
N LEU A 74 -3.01 -26.99 -1.15
CA LEU A 74 -2.28 -25.81 -1.59
C LEU A 74 -1.21 -25.47 -0.56
N THR A 75 0.04 -25.45 -0.97
CA THR A 75 1.17 -25.00 -0.13
C THR A 75 1.65 -23.64 -0.61
N ILE A 76 1.75 -22.67 0.29
CA ILE A 76 2.26 -21.33 0.01
C ILE A 76 3.48 -21.09 0.88
N LYS A 77 4.60 -20.72 0.26
CA LYS A 77 5.85 -20.39 0.94
C LYS A 77 6.13 -18.90 0.84
N ALA A 78 6.21 -18.22 1.98
CA ALA A 78 6.58 -16.82 2.03
C ALA A 78 8.11 -16.62 1.89
N PRO A 79 8.57 -15.43 1.46
CA PRO A 79 9.99 -15.09 1.43
C PRO A 79 10.68 -15.36 2.76
N ALA A 80 11.85 -15.99 2.75
CA ALA A 80 12.62 -16.27 3.97
C ALA A 80 13.22 -15.02 4.62
N ARG A 81 13.30 -13.90 3.87
CA ARG A 81 13.86 -12.62 4.31
C ARG A 81 13.00 -11.47 3.78
N GLY A 82 12.99 -10.37 4.52
CA GLY A 82 12.23 -9.17 4.19
C GLY A 82 11.57 -8.58 5.43
N ASP A 83 10.89 -7.45 5.25
CA ASP A 83 10.11 -6.76 6.29
C ASP A 83 8.66 -6.52 5.86
N GLN A 84 8.26 -7.08 4.71
CA GLN A 84 6.93 -6.93 4.17
C GLN A 84 6.02 -8.05 4.66
N LEU A 85 4.76 -7.68 4.91
CA LEU A 85 3.67 -8.62 5.09
C LEU A 85 3.22 -9.13 3.72
N HIS A 86 2.73 -10.35 3.67
CA HIS A 86 2.26 -11.00 2.45
C HIS A 86 0.81 -11.44 2.61
N ALA A 87 0.02 -11.34 1.56
CA ALA A 87 -1.33 -11.87 1.53
C ALA A 87 -1.60 -12.54 0.18
N VAL A 88 -2.23 -13.70 0.22
CA VAL A 88 -2.68 -14.42 -0.97
C VAL A 88 -4.19 -14.47 -0.95
N ARG A 89 -4.81 -13.82 -1.92
CA ARG A 89 -6.25 -13.83 -2.12
C ARG A 89 -6.62 -14.87 -3.18
N ILE A 90 -7.59 -15.70 -2.86
CA ILE A 90 -8.10 -16.79 -3.69
C ILE A 90 -9.46 -16.36 -4.22
N ASN A 91 -9.59 -16.22 -5.53
CA ASN A 91 -10.84 -15.88 -6.19
C ASN A 91 -11.29 -17.01 -7.11
N GLU A 92 -12.59 -17.26 -7.17
CA GLU A 92 -13.19 -18.19 -8.13
C GLU A 92 -13.01 -17.68 -9.55
N ALA A 93 -12.51 -18.53 -10.45
CA ALA A 93 -12.34 -18.18 -11.85
C ALA A 93 -13.71 -17.99 -12.52
N GLY A 94 -13.85 -16.96 -13.35
CA GLY A 94 -15.09 -16.62 -14.05
C GLY A 94 -15.99 -15.64 -13.28
N THR A 95 -16.23 -15.86 -11.99
CA THR A 95 -17.06 -14.95 -11.17
C THR A 95 -16.24 -13.87 -10.46
N GLY A 96 -14.95 -14.12 -10.20
CA GLY A 96 -14.09 -13.24 -9.40
C GLY A 96 -14.46 -13.19 -7.91
N ARG A 97 -15.37 -14.06 -7.47
CA ARG A 97 -15.84 -14.11 -6.08
C ARG A 97 -14.70 -14.46 -5.14
N LEU A 98 -14.58 -13.73 -4.04
CA LEU A 98 -13.60 -14.02 -2.99
C LEU A 98 -13.97 -15.35 -2.32
N VAL A 99 -13.03 -16.30 -2.37
CA VAL A 99 -13.19 -17.63 -1.75
C VAL A 99 -12.40 -17.72 -0.46
N GLY A 100 -11.16 -17.22 -0.48
CA GLY A 100 -10.27 -17.30 0.66
C GLY A 100 -9.22 -16.20 0.68
N LEU A 101 -8.71 -15.91 1.88
CA LEU A 101 -7.56 -15.04 2.09
C LEU A 101 -6.56 -15.74 3.02
N VAL A 102 -5.31 -15.82 2.59
CA VAL A 102 -4.20 -16.38 3.35
C VAL A 102 -3.24 -15.25 3.73
N PRO A 103 -3.19 -14.81 5.00
CA PRO A 103 -2.18 -13.91 5.51
C PRO A 103 -0.88 -14.68 5.80
N LEU A 104 0.27 -14.17 5.33
CA LEU A 104 1.59 -14.75 5.60
C LEU A 104 2.59 -13.68 6.07
N ARG A 105 3.46 -14.07 7.00
CA ARG A 105 4.67 -13.32 7.37
C ARG A 105 5.90 -13.93 6.71
N VAL A 106 6.99 -13.18 6.75
CA VAL A 106 8.31 -13.62 6.27
C VAL A 106 8.72 -14.91 6.98
N GLY A 107 9.17 -15.90 6.21
CA GLY A 107 9.60 -17.22 6.68
C GLY A 107 8.47 -18.23 6.91
N GLU A 108 7.21 -17.84 6.78
CA GLU A 108 6.09 -18.76 7.00
C GLU A 108 5.82 -19.65 5.78
N THR A 109 5.40 -20.88 6.05
CA THR A 109 4.83 -21.80 5.06
C THR A 109 3.47 -22.25 5.54
N VAL A 110 2.47 -22.15 4.67
CA VAL A 110 1.08 -22.45 5.00
C VAL A 110 0.56 -23.50 4.01
N SER A 111 0.02 -24.61 4.54
CA SER A 111 -0.59 -25.69 3.75
C SER A 111 -2.07 -25.78 4.08
N VAL A 112 -2.92 -25.67 3.06
CA VAL A 112 -4.38 -25.52 3.21
C VAL A 112 -5.10 -26.42 2.22
N SER A 113 -6.27 -26.91 2.57
CA SER A 113 -7.11 -27.66 1.63
C SER A 113 -8.03 -26.67 0.91
N VAL A 114 -7.87 -26.53 -0.41
CA VAL A 114 -8.71 -25.65 -1.25
C VAL A 114 -9.82 -26.50 -1.86
N PRO A 115 -11.08 -26.06 -1.87
CA PRO A 115 -12.16 -26.78 -2.55
C PRO A 115 -11.80 -27.08 -4.01
N LEU A 116 -12.41 -28.12 -4.57
CA LEU A 116 -12.17 -28.46 -5.98
C LEU A 116 -12.82 -27.38 -6.86
N GLY A 117 -12.10 -26.97 -7.91
CA GLY A 117 -12.52 -25.91 -8.80
C GLY A 117 -11.33 -25.16 -9.40
N THR A 118 -11.67 -24.14 -10.19
CA THR A 118 -10.69 -23.30 -10.87
C THR A 118 -10.62 -21.95 -10.19
N TYR A 119 -9.41 -21.51 -9.81
CA TYR A 119 -9.21 -20.28 -9.04
C TYR A 119 -8.11 -19.39 -9.63
N GLU A 120 -8.29 -18.09 -9.48
CA GLU A 120 -7.27 -17.08 -9.70
C GLU A 120 -6.68 -16.64 -8.37
N PHE A 121 -5.35 -16.48 -8.33
CA PHE A 121 -4.66 -16.05 -7.12
C PHE A 121 -4.12 -14.65 -7.31
N VAL A 122 -4.33 -13.80 -6.31
CA VAL A 122 -3.74 -12.47 -6.21
C VAL A 122 -2.77 -12.45 -5.04
N PHE A 123 -1.50 -12.23 -5.37
CA PHE A 123 -0.41 -12.08 -4.42
C PHE A 123 -0.21 -10.60 -4.15
N ALA A 124 -0.20 -10.23 -2.89
CA ALA A 124 0.07 -8.87 -2.48
C ALA A 124 1.12 -8.84 -1.37
N SER A 125 1.97 -7.82 -1.39
CA SER A 125 2.92 -7.55 -0.31
C SER A 125 2.96 -6.07 0.05
N GLY A 126 3.19 -5.77 1.32
CA GLY A 126 3.25 -4.39 1.79
C GLY A 126 3.53 -4.27 3.27
N ARG A 127 3.71 -3.03 3.75
CA ARG A 127 3.99 -2.75 5.17
C ARG A 127 2.74 -2.39 5.97
N SER A 128 1.72 -1.86 5.31
CA SER A 128 0.47 -1.42 5.95
C SER A 128 -0.69 -2.26 5.41
N TRP A 129 -1.34 -3.04 6.27
CA TRP A 129 -2.50 -3.87 5.94
C TRP A 129 -3.80 -3.04 5.96
N HIS A 130 -4.67 -3.17 4.96
CA HIS A 130 -5.93 -2.42 4.84
C HIS A 130 -7.17 -3.31 4.77
N GLY A 131 -7.04 -4.61 5.07
CA GLY A 131 -8.16 -5.56 5.07
C GLY A 131 -8.26 -6.40 3.79
N PRO A 132 -9.18 -7.38 3.74
CA PRO A 132 -9.26 -8.38 2.67
C PRO A 132 -9.61 -7.83 1.28
N GLU A 133 -10.29 -6.68 1.23
CA GLU A 133 -10.66 -6.02 -0.02
C GLU A 133 -9.52 -5.20 -0.59
N LYS A 134 -8.90 -4.37 0.26
CA LYS A 134 -7.85 -3.43 -0.13
C LYS A 134 -6.44 -4.01 -0.03
N LEU A 135 -6.24 -5.12 0.69
CA LEU A 135 -4.97 -5.78 0.99
C LEU A 135 -3.94 -4.85 1.64
N PHE A 136 -3.21 -4.05 0.86
CA PHE A 136 -2.15 -3.17 1.37
C PHE A 136 -2.33 -1.73 0.89
N GLY A 137 -1.60 -0.80 1.53
CA GLY A 137 -1.57 0.61 1.13
C GLY A 137 -0.83 0.83 -0.19
N PHE A 138 -0.80 2.09 -0.66
CA PHE A 138 -0.22 2.52 -1.94
C PHE A 138 1.23 2.07 -2.20
N THR A 139 2.02 1.79 -1.16
CA THR A 139 3.40 1.29 -1.28
C THR A 139 3.48 -0.22 -1.54
N GLY A 140 2.35 -0.92 -1.47
CA GLY A 140 2.27 -2.36 -1.68
C GLY A 140 2.37 -2.76 -3.15
N LYS A 141 2.79 -4.01 -3.37
CA LYS A 141 2.85 -4.65 -4.70
C LYS A 141 1.70 -5.63 -4.85
N LYS A 142 1.18 -5.77 -6.08
CA LYS A 142 0.16 -6.75 -6.45
C LYS A 142 0.52 -7.46 -7.74
N THR A 143 0.36 -8.77 -7.73
CA THR A 143 0.57 -9.66 -8.88
C THR A 143 -0.54 -10.68 -8.88
N LYS A 144 -1.04 -11.09 -10.06
CA LYS A 144 -1.99 -12.19 -10.18
C LYS A 144 -1.40 -13.34 -10.98
N THR A 145 -1.99 -14.53 -10.86
CA THR A 145 -1.73 -15.62 -11.80
C THR A 145 -2.12 -15.21 -13.22
N ALA A 146 -1.31 -15.59 -14.21
CA ALA A 146 -1.56 -15.31 -15.62
C ALA A 146 -2.65 -16.23 -16.17
N GLU A 147 -2.70 -17.46 -15.64
CA GLU A 147 -3.71 -18.46 -15.93
C GLU A 147 -4.35 -18.93 -14.61
N PRO A 148 -5.64 -19.27 -14.62
CA PRO A 148 -6.30 -19.87 -13.46
C PRO A 148 -5.72 -21.25 -13.14
N LEU A 149 -5.65 -21.58 -11.85
CA LEU A 149 -5.21 -22.87 -11.35
C LEU A 149 -6.41 -23.78 -11.12
N ASN A 150 -6.35 -25.00 -11.65
CA ASN A 150 -7.39 -26.01 -11.45
C ASN A 150 -7.01 -26.98 -10.32
N PHE A 151 -7.91 -27.14 -9.36
CA PHE A 151 -7.84 -28.09 -8.26
C PHE A 151 -8.88 -29.17 -8.52
N TYR A 152 -8.41 -30.37 -8.84
CA TYR A 152 -9.29 -31.49 -9.17
C TYR A 152 -8.80 -32.78 -8.53
N ARG A 153 -9.68 -33.77 -8.50
CA ARG A 153 -9.40 -35.11 -8.01
C ARG A 153 -9.64 -36.10 -9.13
N THR A 154 -8.66 -36.97 -9.36
CA THR A 154 -8.77 -38.07 -10.33
C THR A 154 -8.57 -39.38 -9.59
N GLY A 155 -9.66 -40.12 -9.35
CA GLY A 155 -9.63 -41.33 -8.54
C GLY A 155 -9.21 -41.03 -7.09
N SER A 156 -8.15 -41.68 -6.61
CA SER A 156 -7.55 -41.44 -5.29
C SER A 156 -6.52 -40.32 -5.25
N GLN A 157 -6.11 -39.78 -6.41
CA GLN A 157 -5.11 -38.72 -6.50
C GLN A 157 -5.78 -37.35 -6.49
N THR A 158 -5.22 -36.44 -5.70
CA THR A 158 -5.69 -35.06 -5.60
C THR A 158 -4.61 -34.13 -6.14
N MET A 159 -4.95 -33.28 -7.11
CA MET A 159 -3.99 -32.38 -7.73
C MET A 159 -3.84 -31.11 -6.89
N GLY A 160 -2.76 -31.06 -6.10
CA GLY A 160 -2.39 -29.90 -5.30
C GLY A 160 -1.39 -28.97 -6.00
N HIS A 161 -1.24 -27.76 -5.46
CA HIS A 161 -0.32 -26.75 -6.01
C HIS A 161 0.64 -26.25 -4.92
N THR A 162 1.87 -25.91 -5.31
CA THR A 162 2.83 -25.23 -4.43
C THR A 162 3.19 -23.87 -5.03
N ILE A 163 2.99 -22.81 -4.26
CA ILE A 163 3.28 -21.44 -4.63
C ILE A 163 4.44 -20.95 -3.77
N ASP A 164 5.53 -20.56 -4.43
CA ASP A 164 6.68 -19.95 -3.77
C ASP A 164 6.70 -18.44 -4.06
N LEU A 165 6.63 -17.63 -3.00
CA LEU A 165 6.67 -16.17 -3.07
C LEU A 165 8.12 -15.62 -3.01
N THR A 166 9.11 -16.47 -2.72
CA THR A 166 10.54 -16.11 -2.58
C THR A 166 11.23 -15.92 -3.93
N GLN A 167 10.81 -16.70 -4.92
CA GLN A 167 11.29 -16.65 -6.29
C GLN A 167 10.16 -16.12 -7.16
N ARG A 168 10.44 -15.84 -8.44
CA ARG A 168 9.34 -15.76 -9.42
C ARG A 168 8.43 -16.96 -9.17
N VAL A 169 7.13 -16.80 -9.38
CA VAL A 169 6.12 -17.87 -9.30
C VAL A 169 6.34 -18.90 -10.44
N ASP A 170 7.60 -19.17 -10.79
CA ASP A 170 8.12 -19.74 -12.00
C ASP A 170 8.87 -21.03 -11.67
N GLY A 171 8.12 -21.93 -11.04
CA GLY A 171 8.34 -23.37 -11.19
C GLY A 171 7.33 -24.02 -12.14
N ASN A 172 6.30 -23.28 -12.58
CA ASN A 172 5.31 -23.63 -13.62
C ASN A 172 4.10 -22.65 -13.69
N LEU A 173 4.05 -21.57 -12.89
CA LEU A 173 2.85 -20.74 -12.78
C LEU A 173 3.07 -19.32 -13.35
N PRO A 174 2.73 -19.07 -14.62
CA PRO A 174 2.91 -17.74 -15.20
C PRO A 174 2.11 -16.71 -14.38
N THR A 175 2.65 -15.50 -14.19
CA THR A 175 2.00 -14.41 -13.45
C THR A 175 1.97 -13.10 -14.23
N ARG A 176 1.04 -12.22 -13.91
CA ARG A 176 0.89 -10.88 -14.51
C ARG A 176 0.81 -9.81 -13.43
N PRO A 177 1.54 -8.69 -13.56
CA PRO A 177 1.43 -7.58 -12.61
C PRO A 177 0.02 -6.98 -12.65
N LEU A 178 -0.45 -6.49 -11.51
CA LEU A 178 -1.68 -5.71 -11.41
C LEU A 178 -1.34 -4.23 -11.19
N ALA A 179 -2.32 -3.36 -11.46
CA ALA A 179 -2.20 -1.95 -11.13
C ALA A 179 -1.87 -1.76 -9.63
N PRO A 180 -1.05 -0.75 -9.29
CA PRO A 180 -0.80 -0.37 -7.90
C PRO A 180 -2.09 -0.13 -7.12
N PHE A 181 -2.02 -0.16 -5.79
CA PHE A 181 -3.16 0.26 -4.97
C PHE A 181 -3.49 1.74 -5.24
N GLU A 182 -4.77 2.05 -5.47
CA GLU A 182 -5.26 3.41 -5.69
C GLU A 182 -5.06 4.30 -4.45
N LYS A 183 -5.01 5.62 -4.71
CA LYS A 183 -4.71 6.67 -3.72
C LYS A 183 -5.89 6.95 -2.78
#